data_AF-A0A2U8WLN2-F1
#
_entry.id   AF-A0A2U8WLN2-F1
#
_cell.length_a   1.000
_cell.length_b   1.000
_cell.length_c   1.000
_cell.angle_alpha   90.00
_cell.angle_beta   90.00
_cell.angle_gamma   90.00
#
_symmetry.space_group_name_H-M   'P 1'
#
loop_
_entity.id
_entity.type
_entity.pdbx_description
1 polymer ?
#
loop_
_entity_poly.entity_id
_entity_poly.type
_entity_poly.pdbx_seq_one_letter_code
_entity_poly.pdbx_strand_id
1 'polypeptide(L)'
;MPDAKTPRERRSQIARHPDRLAIELSRIAGVSLDRIAAKYGVHRDAIARHMASLPDDYKAALAADVPLEELAARAAKEGGSLLDHFGIIRMTVMQQLLAAAACNDRHATANLARAATDVSREIGRLTGDILNTPTVTNITNQAVIFMGSPFMANLEAMLIRRLAPHPAALRDVMEGLAELQGDTPDGPDSPPPVAPPRLIDARA
;
A
#
# COMPACT_ATOMS: atom_id res chain seq x y z
N MET A 1 16.86 -13.69 31.30
CA MET A 1 15.74 -14.66 31.29
C MET A 1 14.87 -14.38 32.49
N PRO A 2 13.58 -14.02 32.35
CA PRO A 2 12.73 -13.79 33.50
C PRO A 2 12.49 -15.11 34.23
N ASP A 3 12.81 -15.13 35.53
CA ASP A 3 12.59 -16.26 36.42
C ASP A 3 11.08 -16.50 36.63
N ALA A 4 10.68 -17.77 36.66
CA ALA A 4 9.31 -18.19 36.89
C ALA A 4 8.84 -17.73 38.29
N LYS A 5 7.78 -16.93 38.34
CA LYS A 5 7.23 -16.29 39.54
C LYS A 5 6.28 -17.20 40.30
N THR A 6 5.65 -18.19 39.65
CA THR A 6 4.68 -19.10 40.31
C THR A 6 5.11 -20.58 40.32
N PRO A 7 4.67 -21.39 41.32
CA PRO A 7 4.91 -22.85 41.33
C PRO A 7 4.31 -23.57 40.11
N ARG A 8 3.24 -23.03 39.52
CA ARG A 8 2.63 -23.54 38.28
C ARG A 8 3.50 -23.28 37.05
N GLU A 9 4.14 -22.11 36.95
CA GLU A 9 5.12 -21.81 35.88
C GLU A 9 6.34 -22.74 35.94
N ARG A 10 6.81 -23.09 37.15
CA ARG A 10 7.93 -24.04 37.34
C ARG A 10 7.64 -25.46 36.84
N ARG A 11 6.37 -25.82 36.63
CA ARG A 11 5.90 -27.13 36.12
C ARG A 11 5.44 -27.08 34.66
N SER A 12 5.45 -25.90 34.01
CA SER A 12 5.11 -25.79 32.60
C SER A 12 6.15 -26.53 31.76
N GLN A 13 5.69 -27.46 30.91
CA GLN A 13 6.54 -28.15 29.91
C GLN A 13 7.29 -27.15 29.02
N ILE A 14 6.68 -25.98 28.77
CA ILE A 14 7.22 -24.92 27.91
C ILE A 14 8.34 -24.14 28.62
N ALA A 15 8.20 -23.89 29.93
CA ALA A 15 9.19 -23.13 30.70
C ALA A 15 10.58 -23.81 30.72
N ARG A 16 10.62 -25.13 30.56
CA ARG A 16 11.83 -25.95 30.50
C ARG A 16 12.20 -26.40 29.08
N HIS A 17 11.43 -25.99 28.08
CA HIS A 17 11.67 -26.41 26.71
C HIS A 17 12.89 -25.67 26.14
N PRO A 18 13.83 -26.35 25.44
CA PRO A 18 15.00 -25.69 24.85
C PRO A 18 14.59 -24.57 23.88
N ASP A 19 13.53 -24.78 23.12
CA ASP A 19 12.99 -23.81 22.16
C ASP A 19 11.89 -22.91 22.75
N ARG A 20 11.90 -22.66 24.07
CA ARG A 20 10.88 -21.85 24.76
C ARG A 20 10.60 -20.53 24.05
N LEU A 21 11.65 -19.79 23.70
CA LEU A 21 11.53 -18.47 23.08
C LEU A 21 10.89 -18.55 21.67
N ALA A 22 11.21 -19.59 20.91
CA ALA A 22 10.60 -19.83 19.60
C ALA A 22 9.11 -20.19 19.71
N ILE A 23 8.72 -20.93 20.76
CA ILE A 23 7.31 -21.24 21.06
C ILE A 23 6.54 -19.97 21.42
N GLU A 24 7.12 -19.12 22.28
CA GLU A 24 6.52 -17.85 22.70
C GLU A 24 6.37 -16.88 21.52
N LEU A 25 7.42 -16.69 20.70
CA LEU A 25 7.38 -15.87 19.49
C LEU A 25 6.36 -16.40 18.47
N SER A 26 6.33 -17.72 18.23
CA SER A 26 5.36 -18.33 17.31
C SER A 26 3.93 -18.04 17.75
N ARG A 27 3.68 -18.05 19.06
CA ARG A 27 2.34 -17.71 19.58
C ARG A 27 2.01 -16.23 19.39
N ILE A 28 2.95 -15.33 19.66
CA ILE A 28 2.77 -13.88 19.47
C ILE A 28 2.53 -13.54 18.00
N ALA A 29 3.23 -14.21 17.08
CA ALA A 29 3.00 -14.11 15.64
C ALA A 29 1.62 -14.63 15.17
N GLY A 30 0.80 -15.18 16.08
CA GLY A 30 -0.57 -15.60 15.79
C GLY A 30 -0.72 -17.06 15.35
N VAL A 31 0.35 -17.88 15.40
CA VAL A 31 0.26 -19.30 15.05
C VAL A 31 -0.67 -20.03 16.02
N SER A 32 -1.47 -20.97 15.50
CA SER A 32 -2.43 -21.75 16.27
C SER A 32 -1.73 -22.68 17.26
N LEU A 33 -2.35 -22.87 18.43
CA LEU A 33 -1.78 -23.69 19.52
C LEU A 33 -1.53 -25.14 19.06
N ASP A 34 -2.41 -25.69 18.23
CA ASP A 34 -2.32 -27.08 17.74
C ASP A 34 -1.10 -27.28 16.82
N ARG A 35 -0.74 -26.24 16.04
CA ARG A 35 0.40 -26.28 15.13
C ARG A 35 1.73 -26.12 15.87
N ILE A 36 1.76 -25.23 16.86
CA ILE A 36 2.93 -25.10 17.74
C ILE A 36 3.13 -26.40 18.53
N ALA A 37 2.05 -26.98 19.05
CA ALA A 37 2.07 -28.27 19.75
C ALA A 37 2.66 -29.39 18.89
N ALA A 38 2.18 -29.53 17.65
CA ALA A 38 2.68 -30.54 16.71
C ALA A 38 4.16 -30.33 16.35
N LYS A 39 4.60 -29.09 16.14
CA LYS A 39 5.99 -28.78 15.73
C LYS A 39 7.01 -29.04 16.84
N TYR A 40 6.68 -28.64 18.07
CA TYR A 40 7.61 -28.71 19.20
C TYR A 40 7.37 -29.93 20.11
N GLY A 41 6.43 -30.81 19.76
CA GLY A 41 6.15 -32.02 20.56
C GLY A 41 5.62 -31.73 21.96
N VAL A 42 4.88 -30.62 22.12
CA VAL A 42 4.35 -30.16 23.42
C VAL A 42 2.83 -30.18 23.42
N HIS A 43 2.20 -30.23 24.60
CA HIS A 43 0.74 -30.21 24.67
C HIS A 43 0.17 -28.80 24.40
N ARG A 44 -0.88 -28.70 23.58
CA ARG A 44 -1.62 -27.46 23.28
C ARG A 44 -1.95 -26.64 24.52
N ASP A 45 -2.52 -27.30 25.53
CA ASP A 45 -2.90 -26.62 26.78
C ASP A 45 -1.70 -26.20 27.63
N ALA A 46 -0.54 -26.84 27.47
CA ALA A 46 0.69 -26.40 28.14
C ALA A 46 1.13 -25.04 27.59
N ILE A 47 1.02 -24.85 26.26
CA ILE A 47 1.28 -23.55 25.60
C ILE A 47 0.28 -22.50 26.09
N ALA A 48 -1.01 -22.82 26.09
CA ALA A 48 -2.05 -21.87 26.52
C ALA A 48 -1.83 -21.39 27.97
N ARG A 49 -1.57 -22.32 28.89
CA ARG A 49 -1.32 -22.00 30.31
C ARG A 49 -0.02 -21.20 30.48
N HIS A 50 1.03 -21.57 29.75
CA HIS A 50 2.32 -20.88 29.78
C HIS A 50 2.17 -19.42 29.34
N MET A 51 1.51 -19.18 28.21
CA MET A 51 1.29 -17.84 27.67
C MET A 51 0.39 -16.97 28.57
N ALA A 52 -0.59 -17.60 29.23
CA ALA A 52 -1.42 -16.92 30.23
C ALA A 52 -0.64 -16.53 31.49
N SER A 53 0.43 -17.26 31.83
CA SER A 53 1.28 -16.95 32.99
C SER A 53 2.34 -15.88 32.73
N LEU A 54 2.61 -15.56 31.46
CA LEU A 54 3.60 -14.52 31.11
C LEU A 54 3.05 -13.13 31.43
N PRO A 55 3.88 -12.23 31.99
CA PRO A 55 3.51 -10.82 32.17
C PRO A 55 3.17 -10.14 30.84
N ASP A 56 2.24 -9.20 30.88
CA ASP A 56 1.81 -8.46 29.68
C ASP A 56 2.93 -7.60 29.09
N ASP A 57 3.73 -6.94 29.94
CA ASP A 57 4.90 -6.17 29.50
C ASP A 57 5.95 -7.03 28.79
N TYR A 58 6.11 -8.27 29.22
CA TYR A 58 7.03 -9.22 28.58
C TYR A 58 6.51 -9.66 27.20
N LYS A 59 5.20 -9.93 27.09
CA LYS A 59 4.56 -10.25 25.81
C LYS A 59 4.65 -9.06 24.85
N ALA A 60 4.46 -7.83 25.35
CA ALA A 60 4.62 -6.62 24.55
C ALA A 60 6.06 -6.44 24.05
N ALA A 61 7.06 -6.63 24.90
CA ALA A 61 8.47 -6.57 24.50
C ALA A 61 8.82 -7.63 23.44
N LEU A 62 8.29 -8.85 23.58
CA LEU A 62 8.53 -9.93 22.64
C LEU A 62 7.80 -9.72 21.29
N ALA A 63 6.70 -8.95 21.29
CA ALA A 63 6.03 -8.51 20.07
C ALA A 63 6.79 -7.36 19.37
N ALA A 64 7.44 -6.48 20.15
CA ALA A 64 8.26 -5.39 19.63
C ALA A 64 9.58 -5.87 18.99
N ASP A 65 10.10 -7.02 19.42
CA ASP A 65 11.31 -7.67 18.86
C ASP A 65 11.04 -8.45 17.55
N VAL A 66 9.78 -8.45 17.10
CA VAL A 66 9.46 -8.74 15.68
C VAL A 66 9.83 -7.47 14.91
N PRO A 67 10.76 -7.50 13.94
CA PRO A 67 11.38 -6.29 13.36
C PRO A 67 10.43 -5.60 12.37
N LEU A 68 9.30 -5.13 12.88
CA LEU A 68 8.28 -4.40 12.15
C LEU A 68 8.48 -2.90 12.38
N GLU A 69 8.91 -2.51 13.59
CA GLU A 69 9.22 -1.12 13.94
C GLU A 69 10.51 -0.61 13.27
N GLU A 70 11.55 -1.43 13.08
CA GLU A 70 12.76 -1.01 12.36
C GLU A 70 12.49 -0.81 10.85
N LEU A 71 11.60 -1.64 10.28
CA LEU A 71 11.13 -1.50 8.89
C LEU A 71 10.22 -0.26 8.72
N ALA A 72 9.31 -0.02 9.67
CA ALA A 72 8.43 1.14 9.68
C ALA A 72 9.17 2.45 9.97
N ALA A 73 10.15 2.44 10.87
CA ALA A 73 10.96 3.61 11.21
C ALA A 73 11.91 4.00 10.08
N ARG A 74 12.45 3.06 9.29
CA ARG A 74 13.18 3.38 8.06
C ARG A 74 12.28 4.02 7.00
N ALA A 75 11.07 3.52 6.81
CA ALA A 75 10.10 4.11 5.86
C ALA A 75 9.62 5.52 6.29
N ALA A 76 9.40 5.73 7.59
CA ALA A 76 8.96 7.01 8.13
C ALA A 76 10.07 8.09 8.13
N LYS A 77 11.34 7.69 8.22
CA LYS A 77 12.49 8.62 8.30
C LYS A 77 12.95 9.15 6.94
N GLU A 78 12.49 8.57 5.84
CA GLU A 78 12.85 9.00 4.47
C GLU A 78 11.71 9.66 3.67
N GLY A 79 10.51 9.82 4.23
CA GLY A 79 9.36 10.24 3.41
C GLY A 79 9.10 9.22 2.30
N GLY A 80 9.12 7.93 2.65
CA GLY A 80 8.98 6.84 1.70
C GLY A 80 7.69 6.96 0.88
N SER A 81 7.78 6.62 -0.39
CA SER A 81 6.62 6.55 -1.27
C SER A 81 5.59 5.59 -0.67
N LEU A 82 4.30 5.85 -0.89
CA LEU A 82 3.22 4.93 -0.53
C LEU A 82 3.51 3.51 -1.06
N LEU A 83 4.21 3.41 -2.19
CA LEU A 83 4.70 2.15 -2.77
C LEU A 83 5.73 1.42 -1.89
N ASP A 84 6.62 2.15 -1.21
CA ASP A 84 7.61 1.55 -0.30
C ASP A 84 6.90 0.94 0.91
N HIS A 85 5.87 1.62 1.42
CA HIS A 85 5.04 1.10 2.50
C HIS A 85 4.31 -0.18 2.09
N PHE A 86 3.67 -0.19 0.92
CA PHE A 86 3.07 -1.42 0.38
C PHE A 86 4.10 -2.51 0.08
N GLY A 87 5.33 -2.14 -0.29
CA GLY A 87 6.46 -3.06 -0.46
C GLY A 87 6.80 -3.80 0.82
N ILE A 88 6.90 -3.06 1.94
CA ILE A 88 7.13 -3.63 3.28
C ILE A 88 5.98 -4.55 3.69
N ILE A 89 4.72 -4.10 3.55
CA ILE A 89 3.55 -4.91 3.88
C ILE A 89 3.57 -6.22 3.07
N ARG A 90 3.82 -6.14 1.76
CA ARG A 90 3.90 -7.33 0.90
C ARG A 90 5.00 -8.28 1.36
N MET A 91 6.19 -7.76 1.68
CA MET A 91 7.30 -8.57 2.18
C MET A 91 6.91 -9.31 3.47
N THR A 92 6.33 -8.60 4.44
CA THR A 92 5.90 -9.20 5.71
C THR A 92 4.83 -10.27 5.48
N VAL A 93 3.81 -10.00 4.67
CA VAL A 93 2.74 -10.97 4.36
C VAL A 93 3.32 -12.19 3.65
N MET A 94 4.27 -12.03 2.73
CA MET A 94 4.93 -13.15 2.04
C MET A 94 5.76 -14.01 3.00
N GLN A 95 6.48 -13.41 3.95
CA GLN A 95 7.21 -14.16 4.97
C GLN A 95 6.26 -14.99 5.84
N GLN A 96 5.14 -14.41 6.27
CA GLN A 96 4.13 -15.12 7.04
C GLN A 96 3.46 -16.23 6.22
N LEU A 97 3.21 -15.99 4.93
CA LEU A 97 2.67 -16.99 4.01
C LEU A 97 3.58 -18.21 3.91
N LEU A 98 4.91 -18.00 3.77
CA LEU A 98 5.90 -19.06 3.75
C LEU A 98 5.96 -19.82 5.09
N ALA A 99 5.90 -19.11 6.22
CA ALA A 99 5.88 -19.72 7.54
C ALA A 99 4.62 -20.57 7.77
N ALA A 100 3.45 -20.07 7.36
CA ALA A 100 2.18 -20.80 7.41
C ALA A 100 2.19 -22.04 6.52
N ALA A 101 2.74 -21.91 5.29
CA ALA A 101 2.89 -23.02 4.36
C ALA A 101 3.84 -24.10 4.90
N ALA A 102 4.97 -23.70 5.49
CA ALA A 102 5.91 -24.63 6.12
C ALA A 102 5.28 -25.40 7.30
N CYS A 103 4.31 -24.79 8.00
CA CYS A 103 3.55 -25.44 9.07
C CYS A 103 2.30 -26.19 8.57
N ASN A 104 2.08 -26.24 7.25
CA ASN A 104 0.92 -26.86 6.59
C ASN A 104 -0.42 -26.34 7.12
N ASP A 105 -0.48 -25.05 7.49
CA ASP A 105 -1.69 -24.37 7.95
C ASP A 105 -2.47 -23.82 6.75
N ARG A 106 -3.34 -24.66 6.18
CA ARG A 106 -4.10 -24.35 4.96
C ARG A 106 -4.97 -23.11 5.09
N HIS A 107 -5.53 -22.85 6.28
CA HIS A 107 -6.41 -21.70 6.50
C HIS A 107 -5.61 -20.39 6.58
N ALA A 108 -4.52 -20.39 7.35
CA ALA A 108 -3.63 -19.24 7.41
C ALA A 108 -3.01 -18.95 6.03
N THR A 109 -2.56 -19.99 5.31
CA THR A 109 -2.03 -19.86 3.94
C THR A 109 -3.07 -19.26 2.99
N ALA A 110 -4.31 -19.72 3.00
CA ALA A 110 -5.36 -19.17 2.11
C ALA A 110 -5.66 -17.69 2.43
N ASN A 111 -5.73 -17.32 3.71
CA ASN A 111 -5.99 -15.94 4.11
C ASN A 111 -4.82 -15.01 3.78
N LEU A 112 -3.58 -15.44 4.05
CA LEU A 112 -2.37 -14.68 3.74
C LEU A 112 -2.15 -14.55 2.23
N ALA A 113 -2.49 -15.57 1.44
CA ALA A 113 -2.44 -15.50 -0.02
C ALA A 113 -3.43 -14.47 -0.58
N ARG A 114 -4.64 -14.36 0.01
CA ARG A 114 -5.60 -13.31 -0.34
C ARG A 114 -5.04 -11.92 -0.02
N ALA A 115 -4.56 -11.72 1.20
CA ALA A 115 -3.97 -10.45 1.61
C ALA A 115 -2.76 -10.05 0.74
N ALA A 116 -1.90 -11.01 0.38
CA ALA A 116 -0.79 -10.79 -0.54
C ALA A 116 -1.25 -10.34 -1.94
N THR A 117 -2.34 -10.93 -2.43
CA THR A 117 -2.94 -10.57 -3.72
C THR A 117 -3.55 -9.17 -3.68
N ASP A 118 -4.23 -8.81 -2.60
CA ASP A 118 -4.84 -7.49 -2.42
C ASP A 118 -3.78 -6.38 -2.35
N VAL A 119 -2.69 -6.61 -1.60
CA VAL A 119 -1.55 -5.69 -1.55
C VAL A 119 -0.90 -5.54 -2.92
N SER A 120 -0.70 -6.65 -3.65
CA SER A 120 -0.13 -6.61 -4.99
C SER A 120 -1.04 -5.88 -6.00
N ARG A 121 -2.36 -5.98 -5.82
CA ARG A 121 -3.35 -5.23 -6.60
C ARG A 121 -3.26 -3.74 -6.32
N GLU A 122 -3.11 -3.35 -5.06
CA GLU A 122 -3.00 -1.94 -4.70
C GLU A 122 -1.70 -1.32 -5.21
N ILE A 123 -0.59 -2.06 -5.11
CA ILE A 123 0.67 -1.68 -5.76
C ILE A 123 0.46 -1.47 -7.27
N GLY A 124 -0.17 -2.43 -7.95
CA GLY A 124 -0.44 -2.33 -9.38
C GLY A 124 -1.38 -1.18 -9.78
N ARG A 125 -2.31 -0.76 -8.91
CA ARG A 125 -3.11 0.46 -9.14
C ARG A 125 -2.28 1.72 -9.00
N LEU A 126 -1.40 1.77 -8.00
CA LEU A 126 -0.54 2.92 -7.72
C LEU A 126 0.59 3.09 -8.75
N THR A 127 1.15 1.98 -9.26
CA THR A 127 2.14 2.02 -10.35
C THR A 127 1.51 2.21 -11.72
N GLY A 128 0.19 2.01 -11.85
CA GLY A 128 -0.51 2.01 -13.13
C GLY A 128 -0.34 0.71 -13.92
N ASP A 129 0.27 -0.34 -13.37
CA ASP A 129 0.40 -1.65 -14.02
C ASP A 129 -0.97 -2.35 -14.19
N ILE A 130 -1.92 -2.07 -13.29
CA ILE A 130 -3.31 -2.52 -13.42
C ILE A 130 -4.09 -1.43 -14.15
N LEU A 131 -3.83 -1.33 -15.44
CA LEU A 131 -4.68 -0.63 -16.40
C LEU A 131 -6.03 -1.36 -16.49
N ASN A 132 -6.92 -1.10 -15.54
CA ASN A 132 -8.34 -1.37 -15.75
C ASN A 132 -8.92 -0.28 -16.65
N THR A 133 -8.64 -0.39 -17.95
CA THR A 133 -9.42 0.08 -19.13
C THR A 133 -8.45 0.48 -20.27
N PRO A 134 -8.56 -0.10 -21.48
CA PRO A 134 -7.60 0.12 -22.57
C PRO A 134 -7.67 1.50 -23.28
N THR A 135 -8.44 2.50 -22.79
CA THR A 135 -8.76 3.67 -23.65
C THR A 135 -8.52 5.07 -23.05
N VAL A 136 -8.40 5.24 -21.72
CA VAL A 136 -8.48 6.62 -21.14
C VAL A 136 -7.14 7.19 -20.64
N THR A 137 -6.19 6.37 -20.16
CA THR A 137 -4.95 6.91 -19.54
C THR A 137 -3.85 7.29 -20.55
N ASN A 138 -3.94 6.81 -21.80
CA ASN A 138 -2.97 7.16 -22.85
C ASN A 138 -3.22 8.53 -23.51
N ILE A 139 -4.33 9.20 -23.20
CA ILE A 139 -4.66 10.50 -23.82
C ILE A 139 -4.08 11.65 -22.99
N THR A 140 -4.22 11.62 -21.67
CA THR A 140 -3.83 12.76 -20.82
C THR A 140 -2.32 12.95 -20.71
N ASN A 141 -1.54 11.86 -20.62
CA ASN A 141 -0.08 11.96 -20.56
C ASN A 141 0.55 12.20 -21.94
N GLN A 142 -0.04 11.70 -23.03
CA GLN A 142 0.46 11.99 -24.37
C GLN A 142 0.16 13.42 -24.82
N ALA A 143 -0.94 14.04 -24.38
CA ALA A 143 -1.20 15.45 -24.69
C ALA A 143 -0.10 16.37 -24.12
N VAL A 144 0.30 16.17 -22.86
CA VAL A 144 1.37 16.97 -22.23
C VAL A 144 2.74 16.68 -22.87
N ILE A 145 3.05 15.42 -23.19
CA ILE A 145 4.30 15.05 -23.87
C ILE A 145 4.31 15.55 -25.33
N PHE A 146 3.18 15.55 -26.03
CA PHE A 146 3.05 16.02 -27.41
C PHE A 146 3.16 17.55 -27.49
N MET A 147 2.46 18.27 -26.61
CA MET A 147 2.51 19.75 -26.53
C MET A 147 3.90 20.24 -26.10
N GLY A 148 4.58 19.52 -25.21
CA GLY A 148 5.97 19.81 -24.83
C GLY A 148 7.03 19.22 -25.77
N SER A 149 6.64 18.53 -26.85
CA SER A 149 7.60 17.82 -27.69
C SER A 149 8.41 18.78 -28.58
N PRO A 150 9.70 18.49 -28.82
CA PRO A 150 10.50 19.23 -29.81
C PRO A 150 9.91 19.16 -31.22
N PHE A 151 9.08 18.16 -31.52
CA PHE A 151 8.40 18.03 -32.81
C PHE A 151 7.37 19.15 -33.03
N MET A 152 6.56 19.44 -32.01
CA MET A 152 5.54 20.50 -32.09
C MET A 152 6.19 21.88 -32.22
N ALA A 153 7.24 22.16 -31.44
CA ALA A 153 8.00 23.40 -31.55
C ALA A 153 8.62 23.60 -32.95
N ASN A 154 9.12 22.52 -33.57
CA ASN A 154 9.65 22.57 -34.94
C ASN A 154 8.54 22.76 -36.00
N LEU A 155 7.35 22.20 -35.77
CA LEU A 155 6.18 22.40 -36.63
C LEU A 155 5.74 23.87 -36.61
N GLU A 156 5.60 24.48 -35.42
CA GLU A 156 5.26 25.89 -35.27
C GLU A 156 6.30 26.81 -35.94
N ALA A 157 7.58 26.58 -35.72
CA ALA A 157 8.66 27.34 -36.35
C ALA A 157 8.65 27.20 -37.89
N MET A 158 8.34 26.00 -38.40
CA MET A 158 8.23 25.73 -39.83
C MET A 158 7.03 26.46 -40.45
N LEU A 159 5.88 26.45 -39.78
CA LEU A 159 4.67 27.16 -40.22
C LEU A 159 4.92 28.68 -40.27
N ILE A 160 5.50 29.27 -39.22
CA ILE A 160 5.85 30.69 -39.18
C ILE A 160 6.79 31.06 -40.34
N ARG A 161 7.84 30.26 -40.57
CA ARG A 161 8.80 30.53 -41.65
C ARG A 161 8.17 30.44 -43.04
N ARG A 162 7.27 29.47 -43.26
CA ARG A 162 6.64 29.24 -44.58
C ARG A 162 5.51 30.22 -44.87
N LEU A 163 4.79 30.67 -43.85
CA LEU A 163 3.69 31.62 -43.97
C LEU A 163 4.13 33.09 -43.82
N ALA A 164 5.39 33.36 -43.48
CA ALA A 164 5.94 34.72 -43.40
C ALA A 164 5.64 35.62 -44.63
N PRO A 165 5.66 35.11 -45.89
CA PRO A 165 5.29 35.91 -47.06
C PRO A 165 3.78 36.19 -47.21
N HIS A 166 2.92 35.52 -46.43
CA HIS A 166 1.46 35.57 -46.51
C HIS A 166 0.85 35.99 -45.16
N PRO A 167 0.88 37.29 -44.83
CA PRO A 167 0.57 37.78 -43.48
C PRO A 167 -0.89 37.59 -43.05
N ALA A 168 -1.82 37.50 -44.00
CA ALA A 168 -3.22 37.17 -43.70
C ALA A 168 -3.36 35.71 -43.26
N ALA A 169 -2.80 34.76 -44.03
CA ALA A 169 -2.85 33.33 -43.72
C ALA A 169 -2.08 32.96 -42.44
N LEU A 170 -0.99 33.69 -42.14
CA LEU A 170 -0.24 33.51 -40.89
C LEU A 170 -1.11 33.84 -39.66
N ARG A 171 -1.94 34.88 -39.75
CA ARG A 171 -2.80 35.33 -38.65
C ARG A 171 -3.85 34.28 -38.31
N ASP A 172 -4.56 33.78 -39.32
CA ASP A 172 -5.62 32.79 -39.16
C ASP A 172 -5.08 31.48 -38.54
N VAL A 173 -3.86 31.09 -38.92
CA VAL A 173 -3.19 29.90 -38.36
C VAL A 173 -2.75 30.11 -36.91
N MET A 174 -2.24 31.29 -36.56
CA MET A 174 -1.88 31.61 -35.17
C MET A 174 -3.11 31.66 -34.25
N GLU A 175 -4.22 32.19 -34.74
CA GLU A 175 -5.51 32.22 -34.03
C GLU A 175 -6.01 30.80 -33.75
N GLY A 176 -6.04 29.92 -34.76
CA GLY A 176 -6.43 28.52 -34.58
C GLY A 176 -5.49 27.71 -33.67
N LEU A 177 -4.19 28.03 -33.63
CA LEU A 177 -3.24 27.40 -32.69
C LEU A 177 -3.48 27.86 -31.24
N ALA A 178 -3.84 29.13 -31.02
CA ALA A 178 -4.16 29.66 -29.70
C ALA A 178 -5.46 29.04 -29.13
N GLU A 179 -6.48 28.88 -29.98
CA GLU A 179 -7.72 28.17 -29.64
C GLU A 179 -7.44 26.71 -29.22
N LEU A 180 -6.53 26.04 -29.92
CA LEU A 180 -6.16 24.64 -29.66
C LEU A 180 -5.34 24.47 -28.36
N GLN A 181 -4.56 25.48 -27.96
CA GLN A 181 -3.72 25.46 -26.75
C GLN A 181 -4.49 25.76 -25.44
N GLY A 182 -5.77 26.16 -25.53
CA GLY A 182 -6.65 26.26 -24.36
C GLY A 182 -6.78 27.64 -23.73
N ASP A 183 -6.51 28.72 -24.46
CA ASP A 183 -6.92 30.08 -24.05
C ASP A 183 -8.33 30.38 -24.60
N THR A 184 -9.35 29.77 -23.99
CA THR A 184 -10.74 30.20 -24.16
C THR A 184 -11.19 30.92 -22.88
N PRO A 185 -11.42 32.25 -22.90
CA PRO A 185 -12.38 32.85 -21.99
C PRO A 185 -13.77 32.38 -22.46
N ASP A 186 -14.42 31.54 -21.65
CA ASP A 186 -15.81 31.09 -21.76
C ASP A 186 -16.27 30.53 -23.12
N GLY A 187 -16.23 29.19 -23.26
CA GLY A 187 -17.02 28.48 -24.26
C GLY A 187 -18.52 28.44 -23.88
N PRO A 188 -19.46 28.55 -24.84
CA PRO A 188 -20.89 28.81 -24.59
C PRO A 188 -21.72 27.61 -24.08
N ASP A 189 -21.11 26.59 -23.48
CA ASP A 189 -21.81 25.36 -23.05
C ASP A 189 -21.45 24.89 -21.63
N SER A 190 -21.14 25.81 -20.73
CA SER A 190 -21.11 25.48 -19.29
C SER A 190 -22.54 25.46 -18.74
N PRO A 191 -23.04 24.35 -18.15
CA PRO A 191 -24.32 24.36 -17.44
C PRO A 191 -24.25 25.39 -16.30
N PRO A 192 -25.33 26.15 -16.05
CA PRO A 192 -25.28 27.25 -15.09
C PRO A 192 -24.86 26.74 -13.71
N PRO A 193 -24.06 27.51 -12.95
CA PRO A 193 -23.63 27.11 -11.62
C PRO A 193 -24.84 26.84 -10.74
N VAL A 194 -24.91 25.62 -10.21
CA VAL A 194 -25.96 25.20 -9.27
C VAL A 194 -25.87 26.11 -8.05
N ALA A 195 -26.94 26.88 -7.81
CA ALA A 195 -27.01 27.80 -6.68
C ALA A 195 -26.79 27.03 -5.36
N PRO A 196 -26.01 27.57 -4.41
CA PRO A 196 -25.80 26.92 -3.12
C PRO A 196 -27.14 26.74 -2.40
N PRO A 197 -27.34 25.61 -1.67
CA PRO A 197 -28.58 25.35 -0.97
C PRO A 197 -28.87 26.46 0.05
N ARG A 198 -30.05 27.06 -0.04
CA ARG A 198 -30.49 28.09 0.90
C ARG A 198 -30.64 27.46 2.28
N LEU A 199 -29.95 28.05 3.27
CA LEU A 199 -30.13 27.74 4.68
C LEU A 199 -31.59 28.03 5.06
N ILE A 200 -32.33 27.01 5.49
CA ILE A 200 -33.65 27.22 6.09
C ILE A 200 -33.37 27.73 7.50
N ASP A 201 -33.64 29.01 7.75
CA ASP A 201 -33.65 29.58 9.09
C ASP A 201 -34.76 28.90 9.90
N ALA A 202 -34.36 28.10 10.88
CA ALA A 202 -35.25 27.60 11.92
C ALA A 202 -35.62 28.75 12.85
N ARG A 203 -36.87 29.21 12.82
CA ARG A 203 -37.45 30.00 13.91
C ARG A 203 -38.97 29.93 13.99
N ALA A 204 -39.39 29.67 15.24
CA ALA A 204 -40.71 29.79 15.88
C ALA A 204 -41.73 28.69 15.58
#